data_AF-A0A958PPN0-F1
#
_entry.id   AF-A0A958PPN0-F1
#
_cell.length_a   1.000
_cell.length_b   1.000
_cell.length_c   1.000
_cell.angle_alpha   90.00
_cell.angle_beta   90.00
_cell.angle_gamma   90.00
#
_symmetry.space_group_name_H-M   'P 1'
#
loop_
_entity.id
_entity.type
_entity.pdbx_description
1 polymer ?
#
loop_
_entity_poly.entity_id
_entity_poly.type
_entity_poly.pdbx_seq_one_letter_code
_entity_poly.pdbx_strand_id
1 'polypeptide(L)' 'MQLRTFIKKLQKIEAEGHGRALVKIDKKSFNHPLEPDGCNILDVTEIDWSYIEQLDGDGFTATTKNGQTKVKKCIILTGN' A
#
# COMPACT_ATOMS: atom_id res chain seq x y z
N MET A 1 -14.32 5.46 -2.97
CA MET A 1 -14.88 5.18 -1.61
C MET A 1 -15.40 6.47 -0.99
N GLN A 2 -16.43 6.45 -0.13
CA GLN A 2 -16.93 7.67 0.51
C GLN A 2 -15.92 8.22 1.55
N LEU A 3 -15.69 9.54 1.56
CA LEU A 3 -14.73 10.23 2.43
C LEU A 3 -14.90 9.88 3.91
N ARG A 4 -16.15 9.82 4.41
CA ARG A 4 -16.43 9.46 5.81
C ARG A 4 -15.94 8.07 6.18
N THR A 5 -16.11 7.11 5.26
CA THR A 5 -15.65 5.73 5.46
C THR A 5 -14.13 5.66 5.47
N PHE A 6 -13.47 6.43 4.59
CA PHE A 6 -12.01 6.55 4.57
C PHE A 6 -11.45 7.10 5.88
N ILE A 7 -12.01 8.21 6.37
CA ILE A 7 -11.60 8.83 7.64
C ILE A 7 -11.77 7.85 8.80
N LYS A 8 -12.88 7.11 8.86
CA LYS A 8 -13.11 6.09 9.91
C LYS A 8 -12.06 4.98 9.87
N LYS A 9 -11.67 4.51 8.68
CA LYS A 9 -10.60 3.50 8.54
C LYS A 9 -9.27 4.03 9.04
N LEU A 10 -8.91 5.27 8.70
CA LEU A 10 -7.69 5.92 9.19
C LEU A 10 -7.69 6.10 10.71
N GLN A 11 -8.79 6.58 11.28
CA GLN A 11 -8.94 6.74 12.73
C GLN A 11 -8.79 5.40 13.47
N LYS A 12 -9.31 4.31 12.89
CA LYS A 12 -9.13 2.97 13.46
C LYS A 12 -7.66 2.56 13.47
N ILE A 13 -6.95 2.76 12.35
CA ILE A 13 -5.52 2.46 12.24
C ILE A 13 -4.70 3.29 13.25
N GLU A 14 -5.04 4.57 13.41
CA GLU A 14 -4.40 5.44 14.41
C GLU A 14 -4.66 4.94 15.84
N ALA A 15 -5.91 4.59 16.17
CA ALA A 15 -6.29 4.05 17.47
C ALA A 15 -5.60 2.71 17.80
N GLU A 16 -5.24 1.93 16.78
CA GLU A 16 -4.43 0.71 16.92
C GLU A 16 -2.92 1.01 17.17
N GLY A 17 -2.52 2.28 17.28
CA GLY A 17 -1.14 2.71 17.52
C GLY A 17 -0.29 2.78 16.25
N HIS A 18 -0.91 2.75 15.08
CA HIS A 18 -0.24 2.70 13.79
C HIS A 18 -0.20 4.06 13.05
N GLY A 19 -0.24 5.18 13.78
CA GLY A 19 -0.22 6.53 13.19
C GLY A 19 1.03 6.87 12.33
N ARG A 20 2.09 6.06 12.41
CA ARG A 20 3.31 6.18 11.58
C ARG A 20 3.56 4.96 10.70
N ALA A 21 2.51 4.18 10.44
CA ALA A 21 2.62 3.03 9.55
C ALA A 21 3.03 3.46 8.14
N LEU A 22 3.77 2.58 7.47
CA LEU A 22 4.15 2.80 6.08
C LEU A 22 2.93 2.65 5.19
N VAL A 23 2.73 3.62 4.31
CA VAL A 23 1.69 3.62 3.28
C VAL A 23 2.34 3.38 1.93
N LYS A 24 1.73 2.50 1.13
CA LYS A 24 2.16 2.13 -0.21
C LYS A 24 0.98 2.25 -1.18
N ILE A 25 1.30 2.57 -2.43
CA ILE A 25 0.32 2.68 -3.53
C ILE A 25 0.44 1.40 -4.35
N ASP A 26 -0.67 0.70 -4.58
CA ASP A 26 -0.69 -0.40 -5.53
C ASP A 26 -0.71 0.12 -6.97
N LYS A 27 0.46 0.19 -7.59
CA LYS A 27 0.65 0.60 -8.99
C LYS A 27 -0.09 -0.27 -10.00
N LYS A 28 -0.53 -1.48 -9.64
CA LYS A 28 -1.36 -2.30 -10.53
C LYS A 28 -2.80 -1.76 -10.60
N SER A 29 -3.32 -1.25 -9.48
CA SER A 29 -4.65 -0.64 -9.42
C SER A 29 -4.66 0.80 -9.95
N PHE A 30 -3.64 1.59 -9.60
CA PHE A 30 -3.48 2.97 -10.07
C PHE A 30 -2.83 3.01 -11.46
N ASN A 31 -3.62 2.81 -12.50
CA ASN A 31 -3.17 2.84 -13.90
C ASN A 31 -4.12 3.69 -14.75
N HIS A 32 -3.58 4.68 -15.47
CA HIS A 32 -4.31 5.47 -16.45
C HIS A 32 -3.46 5.66 -17.72
N PRO A 33 -4.05 5.57 -18.94
CA PRO A 33 -3.31 5.72 -20.19
C PRO A 33 -2.53 7.03 -20.32
N LEU A 34 -3.01 8.10 -19.68
CA LEU A 34 -2.40 9.44 -19.70
C LEU A 34 -1.53 9.72 -18.45
N GLU A 35 -1.14 8.72 -17.66
CA GLU A 35 -0.24 8.91 -16.50
C GLU A 35 1.05 9.70 -16.86
N PRO A 36 1.68 9.50 -18.05
CA PRO A 36 2.84 10.29 -18.47
C PRO A 36 2.57 11.79 -18.68
N ASP A 37 1.34 12.17 -18.98
CA ASP A 37 0.96 13.56 -19.28
C ASP A 37 0.72 14.38 -18.01
N GLY A 38 0.75 13.75 -16.84
CA GLY A 38 0.64 14.42 -15.53
C GLY A 38 -0.73 15.05 -15.25
N CYS A 39 -1.74 14.76 -16.06
CA CYS A 39 -3.06 15.40 -16.01
C CYS A 39 -4.13 14.62 -15.22
N ASN A 40 -3.80 13.46 -14.66
CA ASN A 40 -4.79 12.59 -14.01
C ASN A 40 -4.67 12.62 -12.48
N ILE A 41 -5.81 12.77 -11.83
CA ILE A 41 -5.99 12.54 -10.40
C ILE A 41 -6.82 11.26 -10.28
N LEU A 42 -6.24 10.22 -9.67
CA LEU A 42 -6.89 8.94 -9.46
C LEU A 42 -7.43 8.84 -8.03
N ASP A 43 -8.66 8.36 -7.91
CA ASP A 43 -9.35 8.34 -6.63
C ASP A 43 -8.98 7.08 -5.85
N VAL A 44 -8.77 7.25 -4.54
CA VAL A 44 -8.59 6.11 -3.65
C VAL A 44 -9.94 5.40 -3.47
N THR A 45 -10.01 4.16 -3.90
CA THR A 45 -11.18 3.31 -3.76
C THR A 45 -11.14 2.48 -2.50
N GLU A 46 -9.95 2.13 -2.01
CA GLU A 46 -9.79 1.32 -0.80
C GLU A 46 -8.44 1.54 -0.09
N ILE A 47 -8.45 1.23 1.21
CA ILE A 47 -7.32 1.25 2.12
C ILE A 47 -7.41 0.04 3.04
N ASP A 48 -6.34 -0.75 3.09
CA ASP A 48 -6.24 -1.94 3.95
C ASP A 48 -4.80 -2.30 4.32
N TRP A 49 -4.65 -3.16 5.31
CA TRP A 49 -3.37 -3.77 5.69
C TRP A 49 -3.00 -4.91 4.74
N SER A 50 -1.74 -4.95 4.34
CA SER A 50 -1.19 -6.06 3.58
C SER A 50 0.27 -6.31 3.94
N TYR A 51 0.80 -7.41 3.43
CA TYR A 51 2.20 -7.79 3.55
C TYR A 51 2.82 -7.73 2.16
N ILE A 52 3.90 -6.96 2.03
CA ILE A 52 4.70 -6.92 0.81
C ILE A 52 5.97 -7.73 0.99
N GLU A 53 6.36 -8.48 -0.03
CA GLU A 53 7.66 -9.14 -0.05
C GLU A 53 8.78 -8.11 -0.02
N GLN A 54 9.85 -8.43 0.70
CA GLN A 54 11.06 -7.62 0.68
C GLN A 54 11.99 -8.18 -0.38
N LEU A 55 12.43 -7.33 -1.29
CA LEU A 55 13.55 -7.65 -2.18
C LEU A 55 14.86 -7.37 -1.44
N ASP A 56 15.89 -8.13 -1.78
CA ASP A 56 17.25 -7.81 -1.36
C ASP A 56 17.96 -6.94 -2.43
N GLY A 57 19.29 -6.79 -2.29
CA GLY A 57 20.08 -5.95 -3.18
C GLY A 57 20.34 -6.55 -4.56
N ASP A 58 20.06 -7.84 -4.78
CA ASP A 58 20.29 -8.53 -6.06
C ASP A 58 19.03 -8.66 -6.92
N GLY A 59 17.89 -8.18 -6.40
CA GLY A 59 16.62 -8.12 -7.10
C GLY A 59 15.75 -9.37 -6.88
N PHE A 60 16.20 -10.35 -6.11
CA PHE A 60 15.38 -11.47 -5.65
C PHE A 60 14.74 -11.20 -4.29
N THR A 61 13.87 -12.13 -3.88
CA THR A 61 13.13 -12.03 -2.62
C THR A 61 14.05 -12.36 -1.44
N ALA A 62 14.15 -11.41 -0.51
CA ALA A 62 14.92 -11.56 0.70
C ALA A 62 14.37 -12.72 1.54
N THR A 63 15.24 -13.67 1.88
CA THR A 63 14.85 -14.88 2.61
C THR A 63 15.42 -14.86 4.03
N THR A 64 14.71 -15.47 4.97
CA THR A 64 15.18 -15.68 6.36
C THR A 64 16.13 -16.88 6.43
N LYS A 65 16.85 -17.05 7.55
CA LYS A 65 17.74 -18.21 7.75
C LYS A 65 17.00 -19.56 7.64
N ASN A 66 15.69 -19.58 7.87
CA ASN A 66 14.86 -20.78 7.81
C ASN A 66 14.22 -20.99 6.41
N GLY A 67 14.62 -20.24 5.40
CA GLY A 67 14.11 -20.39 4.03
C GLY A 67 12.77 -19.71 3.76
N GLN A 68 12.23 -18.92 4.69
CA GLN A 68 10.96 -18.20 4.48
C GLN A 68 11.18 -16.80 3.90
N THR A 69 10.28 -16.37 3.01
CA THR A 69 10.23 -15.00 2.46
C THR A 69 10.07 -13.96 3.56
N LYS A 70 10.93 -12.95 3.56
CA LYS A 70 10.76 -11.77 4.41
C LYS A 70 9.65 -10.90 3.84
N VAL A 71 8.70 -10.58 4.69
CA VAL A 71 7.59 -9.69 4.37
C VAL A 71 7.58 -8.48 5.29
N LYS A 72 6.98 -7.39 4.82
CA LYS A 72 6.76 -6.16 5.58
C LYS A 72 5.28 -5.85 5.63
N LYS A 73 4.73 -5.69 6.83
CA LYS A 73 3.35 -5.22 7.01
C LYS A 73 3.28 -3.73 6.68
N CYS A 74 2.38 -3.34 5.80
CA CYS A 74 2.12 -1.94 5.44
C CYS A 74 0.66 -1.71 5.06
N ILE A 75 0.26 -0.45 5.04
CA ILE A 75 -1.04 -0.03 4.51
C ILE A 75 -0.90 0.09 3.00
N ILE A 76 -1.81 -0.51 2.25
CA ILE A 76 -1.89 -0.37 0.80
C ILE A 76 -3.12 0.46 0.45
N LEU A 77 -2.90 1.45 -0.42
CA LEU A 77 -3.95 2.20 -1.11
C LEU A 77 -4.20 1.54 -2.46
N THR A 78 -5.46 1.34 -2.79
CA THR A 78 -5.95 0.91 -4.10
C THR A 78 -6.89 1.97 -4.67
N GLY A 79 -6.93 2.08 -6.00
CA GLY A 79 -7.64 3.15 -6.68
C GLY A 79 -7.95 2.84 -8.13
N ASN A 80 -8.59 3.80 -8.79
CA ASN A 80 -8.88 3.80 -10.22
C ASN A 80 -9.06 5.22 -10.77
#